data_AF-A0A2M7QZ69-F1
#
_entry.id   AF-A0A2M7QZ69-F1
#
_cell.length_a   1.000
_cell.length_b   1.000
_cell.length_c   1.000
_cell.angle_alpha   90.00
_cell.angle_beta   90.00
_cell.angle_gamma   90.00
#
_symmetry.space_group_name_H-M   'P 1'
#
loop_
_entity.id
_entity.type
_entity.pdbx_description
1 polymer ?
#
loop_
_entity_poly.entity_id
_entity_poly.type
_entity_poly.pdbx_seq_one_letter_code
_entity_poly.pdbx_strand_id
1 'polypeptide(L)' 'MEKFKVLDTSGDVGIKAFGKSIDEAFINAATGMYSLITNLDAIKEKKQLMYQ' A
#
# COMPACT_ATOMS: atom_id res chain seq x y z
N MET A 1 -11.54 8.55 4.35
CA MET A 1 -10.29 8.76 5.10
C MET A 1 -9.15 8.49 4.13
N GLU A 2 -8.12 9.33 4.14
CA GLU A 2 -6.91 9.10 3.32
C GLU A 2 -6.24 7.79 3.75
N LYS A 3 -5.92 6.90 2.80
CA LYS A 3 -5.33 5.58 3.11
C LYS A 3 -3.84 5.67 3.39
N PHE A 4 -3.12 6.45 2.59
CA PHE A 4 -1.69 6.68 2.74
C PHE A 4 -1.28 7.98 2.07
N LYS A 5 -0.12 8.51 2.46
CA LYS A 5 0.57 9.64 1.84
C LYS A 5 1.97 9.23 1.43
N VAL A 6 2.37 9.62 0.22
CA VAL A 6 3.73 9.45 -0.29
C VAL A 6 4.62 10.58 0.24
N LEU A 7 5.81 10.21 0.73
CA LEU A 7 6.85 11.11 1.17
C LEU A 7 8.01 10.98 0.18
N ASP A 8 8.25 12.03 -0.59
CA ASP A 8 9.34 12.06 -1.57
C ASP A 8 10.67 12.33 -0.88
N THR A 9 11.68 11.56 -1.25
CA THR A 9 13.04 11.62 -0.71
C THR A 9 14.01 11.38 -1.84
N SER A 10 15.18 12.03 -1.82
CA SER A 10 16.16 11.83 -2.88
C SER A 10 16.66 10.39 -2.89
N GLY A 11 16.28 9.63 -3.92
CA GLY A 11 16.73 8.25 -4.14
C GLY A 11 15.82 7.16 -3.52
N ASP A 12 14.88 7.54 -2.66
CA ASP A 12 13.97 6.64 -1.94
C ASP A 12 12.58 7.25 -1.83
N VAL A 13 11.59 6.43 -1.48
CA VAL A 13 10.22 6.88 -1.27
C VAL A 13 9.66 6.32 0.03
N GLY A 14 9.13 7.21 0.86
CA GLY A 14 8.46 6.85 2.11
C GLY A 14 6.94 6.76 1.94
N ILE A 15 6.29 5.93 2.74
CA ILE A 15 4.84 5.84 2.82
C ILE A 15 4.39 6.01 4.26
N LYS A 16 3.51 6.99 4.48
CA LYS A 16 2.79 7.14 5.74
C LYS A 16 1.37 6.60 5.54
N ALA A 17 1.09 5.42 6.09
CA ALA A 17 -0.23 4.80 6.03
C ALA A 17 -1.07 5.11 7.28
N PHE A 18 -2.39 5.12 7.11
CA PHE A 18 -3.35 5.40 8.18
C PHE A 18 -4.37 4.26 8.27
N GLY A 19 -4.94 4.04 9.45
CA GLY A 19 -5.98 3.04 9.66
C GLY A 19 -6.63 3.24 11.02
N LYS A 20 -7.83 2.71 11.20
CA LYS A 20 -8.54 2.68 12.50
C LYS A 20 -8.01 1.58 13.42
N SER A 21 -7.29 0.61 12.86
CA SER A 21 -6.55 -0.43 13.56
C SER A 21 -5.14 -0.58 12.99
N ILE A 22 -4.29 -1.32 13.71
CA ILE A 22 -2.94 -1.67 13.24
C ILE A 22 -3.04 -2.46 11.92
N ASP A 23 -3.94 -3.45 11.85
CA ASP A 23 -4.14 -4.25 10.64
C ASP A 23 -4.52 -3.39 9.43
N GLU A 24 -5.43 -2.42 9.61
CA GLU A 24 -5.83 -1.51 8.54
C GLU A 24 -4.66 -0.62 8.10
N ALA A 25 -3.83 -0.14 9.04
CA ALA A 25 -2.65 0.65 8.72
C ALA A 25 -1.62 -0.16 7.91
N PHE A 26 -1.42 -1.44 8.24
CA PHE A 26 -0.53 -2.34 7.50
C PHE A 26 -1.07 -2.66 6.09
N ILE A 27 -2.36 -2.94 5.96
CA ILE A 27 -3.01 -3.14 4.65
C ILE A 27 -2.86 -1.89 3.77
N ASN A 28 -3.06 -0.71 4.34
CA ASN A 28 -2.92 0.56 3.62
C ASN A 28 -1.46 0.88 3.27
N ALA A 29 -0.49 0.47 4.09
CA ALA A 29 0.94 0.59 3.78
C ALA A 29 1.32 -0.28 2.57
N ALA A 30 0.88 -1.55 2.55
CA ALA A 30 1.09 -2.44 1.41
C ALA A 30 0.42 -1.88 0.13
N THR A 31 -0.82 -1.40 0.25
CA THR A 31 -1.54 -0.75 -0.86
C THR A 31 -0.75 0.44 -1.42
N GLY A 32 -0.23 1.31 -0.55
CA GLY A 32 0.61 2.41 -0.96
C GLY A 32 1.86 1.94 -1.70
N MET A 33 2.56 0.93 -1.17
CA MET A 33 3.79 0.41 -1.75
C MET A 33 3.57 -0.09 -3.18
N TYR A 34 2.55 -0.92 -3.38
CA TYR A 34 2.24 -1.44 -4.72
C TYR A 34 1.77 -0.34 -5.69
N SER A 35 1.12 0.72 -5.20
CA SER A 35 0.71 1.86 -6.04
C SER A 35 1.89 2.65 -6.62
N LEU A 36 3.05 2.61 -5.96
CA LEU A 36 4.28 3.22 -6.47
C LEU A 36 4.93 2.37 -7.58
N ILE A 37 4.63 1.07 -7.60
CA ILE A 37 5.18 0.12 -8.59
C ILE A 37 4.34 0.13 -9.87
N THR A 38 3.01 0.15 -9.75
CA THR A 38 2.11 0.14 -10.91
C THR A 38 0.71 0.65 -10.58
N ASN A 39 -0.10 0.87 -11.62
CA ASN A 39 -1.52 1.17 -11.48
C ASN A 39 -2.30 -0.06 -10.99
N LEU A 40 -2.78 0.00 -9.74
CA LEU A 40 -3.53 -1.09 -9.12
C LEU A 40 -4.88 -1.35 -9.81
N ASP A 41 -5.52 -0.34 -10.39
CA ASP A 41 -6.83 -0.49 -11.06
C ASP A 41 -6.74 -1.31 -12.36
N ALA A 42 -5.52 -1.45 -12.91
CA ALA A 42 -5.27 -2.29 -14.07
C ALA A 42 -5.02 -3.76 -13.71
N ILE A 43 -4.87 -4.10 -12.42
CA ILE A 43 -4.58 -5.45 -11.96
C ILE A 43 -5.88 -6.25 -11.80
N LYS A 44 -5.93 -7.42 -12.43
CA LYS A 44 -6.99 -8.41 -12.20
C LYS A 44 -6.49 -9.48 -11.23
N GLU A 45 -7.22 -9.68 -10.15
CA GLU A 45 -6.93 -10.76 -9.21
C GLU A 45 -7.06 -12.12 -9.94
N LYS A 46 -5.99 -12.91 -9.89
CA LYS A 46 -5.97 -14.28 -10.45
C LYS A 46 -5.75 -15.35 -9.39
N LYS A 47 -5.18 -14.98 -8.24
CA LYS A 47 -4.77 -15.89 -7.18
C LYS A 47 -4.68 -15.15 -5.85
N GLN A 48 -5.20 -15.76 -4.81
CA GLN A 48 -5.00 -15.35 -3.42
C GLN A 48 -4.01 -16.32 -2.75
N LEU A 49 -3.04 -15.78 -2.03
CA LEU A 49 -2.08 -16.57 -1.24
C LEU A 49 -2.34 -16.28 0.24
N MET A 50 -2.41 -17.35 1.04
CA MET A 50 -2.44 -17.26 2.50
C MET A 50 -1.22 -17.99 3.03
N TYR A 51 -0.46 -17.35 3.92
CA TYR A 51 0.63 -17.99 4.65
C TYR A 51 0.05 -18.63 5.91
N GLN A 52 0.42 -19.90 6.16
CA GLN A 52 0.09 -20.65 7.38
C GLN A 52 1.19 -20.47 8.42
#